data_AF-A0A3L7NUA0-F1
#
_entry.id   AF-A0A3L7NUA0-F1
#
_cell.length_a   1.000
_cell.length_b   1.000
_cell.length_c   1.000
_cell.angle_alpha   90.00
_cell.angle_beta   90.00
_cell.angle_gamma   90.00
#
_symmetry.space_group_name_H-M   'P 1'
#
loop_
_entity.id
_entity.type
_entity.pdbx_description
1 polymer ?
#
loop_
_entity_poly.entity_id
_entity_poly.type
_entity_poly.pdbx_seq_one_letter_code
_entity_poly.pdbx_strand_id
1 'polypeptide(L)'
;MRTVLLLTASNIFMTFAWYGHLKFKSSALWVAILVSWGIAFIEYCLQVPANRWGHGQFSAAQLKIMQEVITLLVFGVFSVLFLHEKLRWNELAGFVLILAAVTVVFGFKESKAEEPLSEHQTITTSTPSSAAGESK
;
A
#
# COMPACT_ATOMS: atom_id res chain seq x y z
N MET A 1 11.14 -0.20 -8.54
CA MET A 1 10.95 -1.53 -9.16
C MET A 1 10.78 -2.67 -8.14
N ARG A 2 11.67 -2.81 -7.14
CA ARG A 2 11.60 -3.90 -6.14
C ARG A 2 10.23 -4.01 -5.44
N THR A 3 9.63 -2.89 -5.04
CA THR A 3 8.30 -2.86 -4.41
C THR A 3 7.22 -3.48 -5.28
N VAL A 4 7.13 -3.09 -6.57
CA VAL A 4 6.12 -3.60 -7.51
C VAL A 4 6.23 -5.12 -7.66
N LEU A 5 7.46 -5.64 -7.78
CA LEU A 5 7.69 -7.09 -7.90
C LEU A 5 7.24 -7.84 -6.65
N LEU A 6 7.57 -7.32 -5.46
CA LEU A 6 7.15 -7.93 -4.19
C LEU A 6 5.63 -7.87 -4.00
N LEU A 7 5.00 -6.73 -4.31
CA LEU A 7 3.54 -6.57 -4.26
C LEU A 7 2.85 -7.52 -5.25
N THR A 8 3.41 -7.69 -6.45
CA THR A 8 2.88 -8.63 -7.45
C THR A 8 2.99 -10.07 -6.96
N ALA A 9 4.15 -10.46 -6.45
CA ALA A 9 4.37 -11.80 -5.91
C ALA A 9 3.44 -12.08 -4.73
N SER A 10 3.32 -11.15 -3.77
CA SER A 10 2.39 -11.32 -2.64
C SER A 10 0.95 -11.44 -3.16
N ASN A 11 0.54 -10.63 -4.11
CA ASN A 11 -0.82 -10.67 -4.62
C ASN A 11 -1.20 -12.01 -5.27
N ILE A 12 -0.25 -12.64 -5.95
CA ILE A 12 -0.43 -13.99 -6.51
C ILE A 12 -0.74 -14.96 -5.38
N PHE A 13 0.08 -14.99 -4.31
CA PHE A 13 -0.19 -15.83 -3.14
C PHE A 13 -1.55 -15.51 -2.51
N MET A 14 -1.90 -14.22 -2.37
CA MET A 14 -3.19 -13.82 -1.81
C MET A 14 -4.37 -14.33 -2.64
N THR A 15 -4.28 -14.23 -3.97
CA THR A 15 -5.30 -14.70 -4.90
C THR A 15 -5.49 -16.21 -4.78
N PHE A 16 -4.41 -16.98 -4.65
CA PHE A 16 -4.49 -18.41 -4.38
C PHE A 16 -5.08 -18.72 -3.00
N ALA A 17 -4.73 -17.96 -1.96
CA ALA A 17 -5.29 -18.14 -0.62
C ALA A 17 -6.81 -17.91 -0.61
N TRP A 18 -7.30 -16.90 -1.32
CA TRP A 18 -8.73 -16.58 -1.37
C TRP A 18 -9.55 -17.46 -2.32
N TYR A 19 -9.01 -17.77 -3.49
CA TYR A 19 -9.81 -18.38 -4.57
C TYR A 19 -9.30 -19.74 -5.03
N GLY A 20 -8.06 -20.13 -4.69
CA GLY A 20 -7.46 -21.39 -5.12
C GLY A 20 -8.27 -22.62 -4.69
N HIS A 21 -8.84 -22.58 -3.48
CA HIS A 21 -9.68 -23.67 -2.96
C HIS A 21 -11.01 -23.83 -3.70
N LEU A 22 -11.45 -22.83 -4.49
CA LEU A 22 -12.69 -22.95 -5.30
C LEU A 22 -12.60 -24.02 -6.38
N LYS A 23 -11.39 -24.43 -6.77
CA LYS A 23 -11.17 -25.57 -7.67
C LYS A 23 -11.35 -26.93 -6.96
N PHE A 24 -11.28 -26.95 -5.63
CA PHE A 24 -11.30 -28.16 -4.79
C PHE A 24 -12.51 -28.16 -3.85
N LYS A 25 -13.72 -27.97 -4.41
CA LYS A 25 -14.96 -27.83 -3.62
C LYS A 25 -15.35 -29.08 -2.81
N SER A 26 -14.78 -30.24 -3.13
CA SER A 26 -15.01 -31.50 -2.41
C SER A 26 -14.17 -31.63 -1.14
N SER A 27 -13.17 -30.76 -0.93
CA SER A 27 -12.33 -30.76 0.27
C SER A 27 -13.10 -30.22 1.46
N ALA A 28 -12.82 -30.75 2.66
CA ALA A 28 -13.42 -30.26 3.89
C ALA A 28 -13.04 -28.78 4.14
N LEU A 29 -14.02 -27.96 4.56
CA LEU A 29 -13.83 -26.52 4.73
C LEU A 29 -12.67 -26.16 5.66
N TRP A 30 -12.48 -26.94 6.74
CA TRP A 30 -11.39 -26.70 7.69
C TRP A 30 -10.01 -26.87 7.03
N VAL A 31 -9.86 -27.81 6.08
CA VAL A 31 -8.62 -28.00 5.31
C VAL A 31 -8.37 -26.81 4.41
N ALA A 32 -9.40 -26.35 3.69
CA ALA A 32 -9.30 -25.19 2.83
C ALA A 32 -8.87 -23.95 3.64
N ILE A 33 -9.46 -23.71 4.81
CA ILE A 33 -9.10 -22.61 5.70
C ILE A 33 -7.64 -22.71 6.14
N LEU A 34 -7.18 -23.87 6.62
CA LEU A 34 -5.80 -24.03 7.09
C LEU A 34 -4.77 -23.85 5.98
N VAL A 35 -5.03 -24.39 4.79
CA VAL A 35 -4.14 -24.21 3.63
C VAL A 35 -4.12 -22.75 3.19
N SER A 36 -5.28 -22.10 3.09
CA SER A 36 -5.37 -20.67 2.77
C SER A 36 -4.60 -19.81 3.76
N TRP A 37 -4.65 -20.15 5.05
CA TRP A 37 -3.90 -19.44 6.10
C TRP A 37 -2.38 -19.64 5.94
N GLY A 38 -1.93 -20.86 5.63
CA GLY A 38 -0.53 -21.13 5.32
C GLY A 38 -0.01 -20.37 4.11
N ILE A 39 -0.82 -20.23 3.06
CA ILE A 39 -0.47 -19.44 1.86
C ILE A 39 -0.43 -17.94 2.21
N ALA A 40 -1.42 -17.45 2.95
CA ALA A 40 -1.47 -16.04 3.38
C ALA A 40 -0.25 -15.67 4.24
N PHE A 41 0.27 -16.57 5.06
CA PHE A 41 1.49 -16.31 5.81
C PHE A 41 2.69 -15.98 4.90
N ILE A 42 2.89 -16.73 3.81
CA ILE A 42 3.97 -16.47 2.84
C ILE A 42 3.75 -15.14 2.12
N GLU A 43 2.49 -14.82 1.80
CA GLU A 43 2.12 -13.52 1.25
C GLU A 43 2.57 -12.38 2.18
N TYR A 44 2.28 -12.48 3.47
CA TYR A 44 2.65 -11.45 4.45
C TYR A 44 4.17 -11.25 4.53
N CYS A 45 4.97 -12.32 4.39
CA CYS A 45 6.43 -12.22 4.35
C CYS A 45 6.94 -11.37 3.17
N LEU A 46 6.18 -11.23 2.09
CA LEU A 46 6.52 -10.39 0.94
C LEU A 46 5.89 -8.99 1.05
N GLN A 47 4.63 -8.94 1.49
CA GLN A 47 3.82 -7.74 1.57
C GLN A 47 4.37 -6.73 2.58
N VAL A 48 4.79 -7.20 3.76
CA VAL A 48 5.32 -6.33 4.82
C VAL A 48 6.62 -5.63 4.39
N PRO A 49 7.65 -6.34 3.87
CA PRO A 49 8.83 -5.67 3.32
C PRO A 49 8.53 -4.77 2.12
N ALA A 50 7.62 -5.17 1.23
CA ALA A 50 7.23 -4.38 0.07
C ALA A 50 6.71 -3.00 0.48
N ASN A 51 5.77 -2.98 1.42
CA ASN A 51 5.18 -1.73 1.91
C ASN A 51 6.19 -0.93 2.74
N ARG A 52 6.96 -1.58 3.62
CA ARG A 52 7.91 -0.86 4.48
C ARG A 52 9.04 -0.20 3.69
N TRP A 53 9.58 -0.87 2.66
CA TRP A 53 10.58 -0.29 1.78
C TRP A 53 9.96 0.67 0.75
N GLY A 54 8.74 0.41 0.32
CA GLY A 54 7.99 1.27 -0.60
C GLY A 54 7.59 2.61 0.04
N HIS A 55 7.29 2.64 1.33
CA HIS A 55 6.79 3.85 2.01
C HIS A 55 7.82 4.98 2.10
N GLY A 56 9.11 4.67 1.92
CA GLY A 56 10.15 5.69 1.79
C GLY A 56 10.15 6.42 0.44
N GLN A 57 9.38 5.94 -0.55
CA GLN A 57 9.33 6.48 -1.92
C GLN A 57 7.91 6.83 -2.37
N PHE A 58 6.91 6.12 -1.85
CA PHE A 58 5.50 6.29 -2.17
C PHE A 58 4.70 6.54 -0.89
N SER A 59 3.66 7.36 -0.96
CA SER A 59 2.75 7.49 0.18
C SER A 59 1.97 6.19 0.43
N ALA A 60 1.41 6.02 1.63
CA ALA A 60 0.60 4.84 1.95
C ALA A 60 -0.59 4.69 0.98
N ALA A 61 -1.22 5.81 0.60
CA ALA A 61 -2.30 5.82 -0.39
C ALA A 61 -1.83 5.32 -1.76
N GLN A 62 -0.66 5.77 -2.21
CA GLN A 62 -0.09 5.34 -3.50
C GLN A 62 0.24 3.85 -3.52
N LEU A 63 0.81 3.32 -2.43
CA LEU A 63 1.09 1.88 -2.29
C LEU A 63 -0.19 1.05 -2.32
N LYS A 64 -1.23 1.50 -1.61
CA LYS A 64 -2.52 0.81 -1.58
C LYS A 64 -3.14 0.76 -2.97
N ILE A 65 -3.14 1.88 -3.68
CA ILE A 65 -3.72 1.93 -5.02
C ILE A 65 -2.93 1.05 -5.99
N MET A 66 -1.60 1.08 -5.92
CA MET A 66 -0.75 0.19 -6.71
C MET A 66 -1.09 -1.29 -6.44
N GLN A 67 -1.35 -1.64 -5.19
CA GLN A 67 -1.77 -2.98 -4.80
C GLN A 67 -3.16 -3.34 -5.34
N GLU A 68 -4.12 -2.42 -5.37
CA GLU A 68 -5.44 -2.65 -5.99
C GLU A 68 -5.34 -2.89 -7.50
N VAL A 69 -4.54 -2.09 -8.22
CA VAL A 69 -4.30 -2.30 -9.65
C VAL A 69 -3.70 -3.68 -9.91
N ILE A 70 -2.67 -4.06 -9.14
CA ILE A 70 -2.05 -5.39 -9.22
C ILE A 70 -3.08 -6.48 -8.90
N THR A 71 -3.93 -6.28 -7.90
CA THR A 71 -4.98 -7.24 -7.50
C THR A 71 -5.93 -7.53 -8.66
N LEU A 72 -6.43 -6.49 -9.32
CA LEU A 72 -7.36 -6.67 -10.43
C LEU A 72 -6.72 -7.40 -11.62
N LEU A 73 -5.45 -7.07 -11.94
CA LEU A 73 -4.72 -7.72 -13.02
C LEU A 73 -4.45 -9.20 -12.70
N VAL A 74 -3.92 -9.49 -11.51
CA VAL A 74 -3.63 -10.86 -11.08
C VAL A 74 -4.91 -11.68 -10.99
N PHE A 75 -5.98 -11.13 -10.41
CA PHE A 75 -7.27 -11.79 -10.35
C PHE A 75 -7.84 -12.07 -11.75
N GLY A 76 -7.77 -11.11 -12.67
CA GLY A 76 -8.24 -11.31 -14.04
C GLY A 76 -7.52 -12.46 -14.75
N VAL A 77 -6.18 -12.52 -14.63
CA VAL A 77 -5.37 -13.64 -15.16
C VAL A 77 -5.72 -14.95 -14.46
N PHE A 78 -5.87 -14.94 -13.13
CA PHE A 78 -6.21 -16.11 -12.34
C PHE A 78 -7.59 -16.67 -12.69
N SER A 79 -8.60 -15.82 -12.85
CA SER A 79 -9.96 -16.23 -13.23
C SER A 79 -9.97 -16.98 -14.56
N VAL A 80 -9.29 -16.43 -15.58
CA VAL A 80 -9.23 -17.04 -16.91
C VAL A 80 -8.38 -18.31 -16.93
N LEU A 81 -7.19 -18.31 -16.32
CA LEU A 81 -6.24 -19.42 -16.44
C LEU A 81 -6.45 -20.52 -15.40
N PHE A 82 -6.85 -20.19 -14.18
CA PHE A 82 -6.94 -21.16 -13.07
C PHE A 82 -8.37 -21.66 -12.83
N LEU A 83 -9.35 -20.74 -12.82
CA LEU A 83 -10.76 -21.07 -12.67
C LEU A 83 -11.46 -21.40 -13.99
N HIS A 84 -10.85 -21.07 -15.13
CA HIS A 84 -11.43 -21.23 -16.47
C HIS A 84 -12.74 -20.44 -16.63
N GLU A 85 -12.89 -19.36 -15.88
CA GLU A 85 -14.04 -18.46 -15.95
C GLU A 85 -13.73 -17.34 -16.96
N LYS A 86 -14.64 -17.12 -17.92
CA LYS A 86 -14.50 -16.03 -18.88
C LYS A 86 -14.92 -14.74 -18.20
N LEU A 87 -14.04 -13.74 -18.19
CA LEU A 87 -14.38 -12.39 -17.75
C LEU A 87 -15.45 -11.80 -18.69
N ARG A 88 -16.59 -11.45 -18.11
CA ARG A 88 -17.70 -10.82 -18.83
C ARG A 88 -17.39 -9.35 -19.05
N TRP A 89 -18.02 -8.77 -20.07
CA TRP A 89 -17.80 -7.37 -20.43
C TRP A 89 -18.13 -6.39 -19.30
N ASN A 90 -19.15 -6.68 -18.50
CA ASN A 90 -19.51 -5.86 -17.34
C ASN A 90 -18.48 -5.95 -16.20
N GLU A 91 -17.84 -7.10 -16.01
CA GLU A 91 -16.74 -7.27 -15.03
C GLU A 91 -15.51 -6.49 -15.47
N LEU A 92 -15.17 -6.56 -16.76
CA LEU A 92 -14.09 -5.77 -17.33
C LEU A 92 -14.36 -4.26 -17.21
N ALA A 93 -15.58 -3.81 -17.52
CA ALA A 93 -15.98 -2.42 -17.34
C ALA A 93 -15.89 -1.98 -15.86
N GLY A 94 -16.28 -2.86 -14.92
CA GLY A 94 -16.10 -2.64 -13.50
C GLY A 94 -14.63 -2.47 -13.11
N PHE A 95 -13.74 -3.32 -13.63
CA PHE A 95 -12.29 -3.19 -13.40
C PHE A 95 -11.75 -1.87 -13.93
N VAL A 96 -12.16 -1.46 -15.13
CA VAL A 96 -11.78 -0.16 -15.70
C VAL A 96 -12.26 1.01 -14.84
N LEU A 97 -13.46 0.95 -14.26
CA LEU A 97 -13.95 1.98 -13.34
C LEU A 97 -13.13 2.05 -12.05
N ILE A 98 -12.70 0.91 -11.49
CA ILE A 98 -11.81 0.90 -10.33
C ILE A 98 -10.44 1.48 -10.70
N LEU A 99 -9.93 1.17 -11.90
CA LEU A 99 -8.72 1.81 -12.42
C LEU A 99 -8.90 3.32 -12.63
N ALA A 100 -10.08 3.79 -13.02
CA ALA A 100 -10.37 5.22 -13.13
C ALA A 100 -10.31 5.93 -11.76
N ALA A 101 -10.67 5.26 -10.66
CA ALA A 101 -10.49 5.81 -9.32
C ALA A 101 -9.01 6.11 -8.98
N VAL A 102 -8.08 5.37 -9.57
CA VAL A 102 -6.63 5.66 -9.49
C VAL A 102 -6.33 7.05 -10.04
N THR A 103 -6.89 7.39 -11.20
CA THR A 103 -6.63 8.69 -11.84
C THR A 103 -7.12 9.86 -11.00
N VAL A 104 -8.20 9.67 -10.24
CA VAL A 104 -8.72 10.68 -9.31
C VAL A 104 -7.74 10.90 -8.17
N VAL A 105 -7.29 9.84 -7.49
CA VAL A 105 -6.42 9.99 -6.31
C VAL A 105 -5.04 10.54 -6.66
N PHE A 106 -4.53 10.22 -7.86
CA PHE A 106 -3.23 10.72 -8.32
C PHE A 106 -3.31 12.05 -9.08
N GLY A 107 -4.48 12.39 -9.62
CA GLY A 107 -4.68 13.57 -10.49
C GLY A 107 -4.89 14.88 -9.73
N PHE A 108 -5.47 14.82 -8.53
CA PHE A 108 -5.62 16.00 -7.67
C PHE A 108 -4.41 16.14 -6.76
N LYS A 109 -3.33 16.72 -7.29
CA LYS A 109 -2.17 17.10 -6.49
C LYS A 109 -2.56 18.28 -5.61
N GLU A 110 -2.75 18.05 -4.31
CA GLU A 110 -2.90 19.18 -3.38
C GLU A 110 -1.62 20.02 -3.44
N SER A 111 -1.78 21.29 -3.82
CA SER A 111 -0.72 22.27 -3.66
C SER A 111 -0.44 22.36 -2.16
N LYS A 112 0.74 21.91 -1.72
CA LYS A 112 1.22 22.20 -0.37
C LYS A 112 1.08 23.71 -0.17
N ALA A 113 0.19 24.12 0.72
CA ALA A 113 0.18 25.49 1.20
C ALA A 113 1.55 25.72 1.85
N GLU A 114 2.30 26.67 1.31
CA GLU A 114 3.55 27.15 1.87
C GLU A 114 3.24 27.70 3.25
N GLU A 115 3.69 27.02 4.29
CA GLU A 115 3.59 27.47 5.66
C GLU A 115 4.42 28.75 5.78
N PRO A 116 3.83 29.92 6.13
CA PRO A 116 4.61 31.14 6.22
C PRO A 116 5.59 30.99 7.38
N LEU A 117 6.87 31.14 7.06
CA LEU A 117 7.98 31.24 8.01
C LEU A 117 7.56 32.12 9.19
N SER A 118 7.46 31.50 10.37
CA SER A 118 7.29 32.18 11.64
C SER A 118 8.56 32.96 11.97
N GLU A 119 8.58 34.19 11.48
CA GLU A 119 9.45 35.26 11.94
C GLU A 119 9.08 35.60 13.40
N HIS A 120 9.69 34.91 14.36
CA HIS A 120 9.90 35.46 15.70
C HIS A 120 10.98 34.68 16.45
N GLN A 121 12.24 34.94 16.10
CA GLN A 121 13.34 34.78 17.05
C GLN A 121 14.27 35.98 16.97
N THR A 122 13.71 37.12 17.34
CA THR A 122 14.45 38.35 17.62
C THR A 122 14.56 38.48 19.14
N ILE A 123 15.79 38.37 19.66
CA ILE A 123 16.25 38.89 20.97
C ILE A 123 15.76 38.06 22.19
N THR A 124 16.57 37.24 22.85
CA THR A 124 17.71 37.65 23.69
C THR A 124 18.73 36.50 23.88
N THR A 125 19.93 36.69 23.32
CA THR A 125 21.16 36.06 23.84
C THR A 125 21.98 37.16 24.47
N SER A 126 22.00 37.25 25.80
CA SER A 126 23.11 37.84 26.54
C SER A 126 23.03 37.49 28.02
N THR A 127 23.85 36.53 28.44
CA THR A 127 24.48 36.53 29.78
C THR A 127 25.97 36.68 29.48
N PRO A 128 26.68 37.70 30.03
CA PRO A 128 27.41 37.44 31.27
C PRO A 128 27.68 38.66 32.19
N SER A 129 28.07 38.33 33.42
CA SER A 129 29.03 39.08 34.27
C SER A 129 28.59 40.42 34.88
N SER A 130 28.30 40.41 36.19
CA SER A 130 28.53 41.56 37.06
C SER A 130 29.49 41.14 38.17
N ALA A 131 30.72 41.63 38.09
CA ALA A 131 31.72 41.61 39.13
C ALA A 131 31.91 43.05 39.63
N ALA A 132 31.83 43.20 40.97
CA ALA A 132 32.59 44.12 41.83
C ALA A 132 32.51 45.66 41.68
N GLY A 133 32.37 46.32 42.85
CA GLY A 133 32.58 47.76 43.13
C GLY A 133 31.28 48.58 43.18
N GLU A 134 30.93 49.44 44.14
CA GLU A 134 31.68 50.24 45.12
C GLU A 134 30.73 50.82 46.20
N SER A 135 31.26 50.97 47.42
CA SER A 135 31.06 52.06 48.42
C SER A 135 29.65 52.52 48.87
N LYS A 136 29.32 52.30 50.14
CA LYS A 136 29.39 53.30 51.23
C LYS A 136 29.23 52.67 52.61
#